data_AF-A0A967LXR7-F1
#
_entry.id   AF-A0A967LXR7-F1
#
_cell.length_a   1.000
_cell.length_b   1.000
_cell.length_c   1.000
_cell.angle_alpha   90.00
_cell.angle_beta   90.00
_cell.angle_gamma   90.00
#
_symmetry.space_group_name_H-M   'P 1'
#
loop_
_entity.id
_entity.type
_entity.pdbx_description
1 polymer ?
#
loop_
_entity_poly.entity_id
_entity_poly.type
_entity_poly.pdbx_seq_one_letter_code
_entity_poly.pdbx_strand_id
1 'polypeptide(L)' 'LFQDHPLHLEGMETRSLLNVPILGRDRSLLGVMQWLGAAPGQFDQHDEWVGPALAAQAAVAIQHAY' A
#
# COMPACT_ATOMS: atom_id res chain seq x y z
N LEU A 1 -3.08 14.87 -4.63
CA LEU A 1 -2.20 13.82 -5.17
C LEU A 1 -2.98 12.61 -5.74
N PHE A 2 -3.71 11.82 -4.95
CA PHE A 2 -4.55 10.71 -5.50
C PHE A 2 -5.79 11.16 -6.28
N GLN A 3 -6.31 12.36 -5.99
CA GLN A 3 -7.45 12.92 -6.73
C GLN A 3 -7.03 13.60 -8.04
N ASP A 4 -5.76 14.02 -8.14
CA ASP A 4 -5.26 14.78 -9.30
C ASP A 4 -4.71 13.85 -10.41
N HIS A 5 -4.21 12.69 -10.02
CA HIS A 5 -3.72 11.65 -10.93
C HIS A 5 -4.25 10.29 -10.48
N PRO A 6 -5.40 9.83 -11.01
CA PRO A 6 -5.79 8.44 -10.80
C PRO A 6 -4.63 7.56 -11.28
N LEU A 7 -4.28 6.55 -10.49
CA LEU A 7 -3.29 5.54 -10.87
C LEU A 7 -3.85 4.77 -12.07
N HIS A 8 -3.63 5.30 -13.26
CA HIS A 8 -4.01 4.68 -14.52
C HIS A 8 -2.89 3.72 -14.91
N LEU A 9 -3.07 2.46 -14.55
CA LEU A 9 -2.32 1.38 -15.18
C LEU A 9 -3.04 1.06 -16.49
N GLU A 10 -2.35 1.20 -17.63
CA GLU A 10 -2.94 0.91 -18.94
C GLU A 10 -3.54 -0.51 -18.95
N GLY A 11 -4.82 -0.62 -19.32
CA GLY A 11 -5.56 -1.89 -19.34
C GLY A 11 -6.16 -2.34 -18.01
N MET A 12 -6.04 -1.54 -16.94
CA MET A 12 -6.60 -1.86 -15.62
C MET A 12 -7.47 -0.72 -15.08
N GLU A 13 -8.76 -1.01 -14.85
CA GLU A 13 -9.64 -0.13 -14.09
C GLU A 13 -9.55 -0.50 -12.60
N THR A 14 -9.09 0.44 -11.77
CA THR A 14 -9.04 0.23 -10.31
C THR A 14 -10.42 0.43 -9.72
N ARG A 15 -10.96 -0.60 -9.07
CA ARG A 15 -12.30 -0.62 -8.45
C ARG A 15 -12.26 -0.89 -6.95
N SER A 16 -11.10 -1.23 -6.40
CA SER A 16 -10.85 -1.31 -4.96
C SER A 16 -9.39 -0.97 -4.64
N LEU A 17 -9.14 -0.55 -3.40
CA LEU A 17 -7.83 -0.16 -2.89
C LEU A 17 -7.62 -0.73 -1.50
N LEU A 18 -6.43 -1.26 -1.24
CA LEU A 18 -5.92 -1.49 0.12
C LEU A 18 -4.68 -0.61 0.30
N ASN A 19 -4.70 0.25 1.31
CA ASN A 19 -3.64 1.21 1.59
C ASN A 19 -3.10 0.95 2.99
N VAL A 20 -1.82 0.62 3.07
CA VAL A 20 -1.14 0.34 4.34
C VAL A 20 0.03 1.30 4.51
N PRO A 21 0.10 2.05 5.62
CA PRO A 21 1.22 2.94 5.87
C PRO A 21 2.49 2.14 6.13
N ILE A 22 3.59 2.57 5.52
CA ILE A 22 4.94 2.08 5.84
C ILE A 22 5.49 3.01 6.92
N LEU A 23 5.60 2.49 8.15
CA LEU A 23 6.04 3.26 9.30
C LEU A 23 7.47 2.89 9.70
N GLY A 24 8.28 3.89 9.96
CA GLY A 24 9.61 3.72 10.54
C GLY A 24 9.55 3.33 12.01
N ARG A 25 10.70 2.94 12.57
CA ARG A 25 10.85 2.57 13.99
C ARG A 25 10.37 3.64 14.97
N ASP A 26 10.46 4.91 14.62
CA ASP A 26 9.98 6.07 15.39
C ASP A 26 8.52 6.46 15.07
N ARG A 27 7.79 5.60 14.35
CA ARG A 27 6.44 5.85 13.81
C ARG A 27 6.38 6.98 12.78
N SER A 28 7.52 7.42 12.23
CA SER A 28 7.50 8.32 11.07
C SER A 28 6.87 7.63 9.86
N LEU A 29 6.13 8.40 9.06
CA LEU A 29 5.60 7.93 7.80
C LEU A 29 6.72 7.90 6.76
N LEU A 30 7.14 6.71 6.34
CA LEU A 30 8.15 6.53 5.29
C LEU A 30 7.50 6.47 3.90
N GLY A 31 6.24 6.04 3.82
CA GLY A 31 5.49 5.93 2.58
C GLY A 31 4.16 5.20 2.78
N VAL A 32 3.48 4.88 1.67
CA VAL A 32 2.25 4.09 1.65
C VAL A 32 2.42 2.94 0.67
N MET A 33 2.17 1.72 1.12
CA MET A 33 2.04 0.53 0.28
C MET A 33 0.59 0.41 -0.18
N GLN A 34 0.38 0.37 -1.48
CA GLN A 34 -0.94 0.37 -2.07
C GLN A 34 -1.14 -0.82 -3.01
N TRP A 35 -2.25 -1.53 -2.84
CA TRP A 35 -2.74 -2.54 -3.77
C TRP A 35 -3.92 -2.01 -4.56
N LEU A 36 -3.96 -2.32 -5.85
CA LEU A 36 -5.01 -1.93 -6.79
C LEU A 36 -5.81 -3.18 -7.18
N GLY A 37 -7.10 -3.18 -6.89
CA GLY A 37 -7.98 -4.28 -7.24
C GLY A 37 -8.91 -3.92 -8.40
N ALA A 38 -9.13 -4.86 -9.34
CA ALA A 38 -10.05 -4.68 -10.47
C ALA A 38 -11.51 -5.06 -10.12
N ALA A 39 -11.74 -5.66 -8.95
CA ALA A 39 -13.06 -6.00 -8.45
C ALA A 39 -13.44 -5.15 -7.23
N PRO A 40 -14.71 -4.75 -7.07
CA PRO A 40 -15.20 -4.14 -5.83
C PRO A 40 -15.03 -5.10 -4.65
N GLY A 41 -14.54 -4.62 -3.50
CA GLY A 41 -14.39 -5.44 -2.29
C GLY A 41 -13.41 -6.61 -2.44
N GLN A 42 -12.40 -6.49 -3.31
CA GLN A 42 -11.45 -7.56 -3.60
C GLN A 42 -10.56 -7.93 -2.41
N PHE A 43 -10.31 -6.98 -1.52
CA PHE A 43 -9.47 -7.18 -0.34
C PHE A 43 -10.34 -7.53 0.87
N ASP A 44 -9.89 -8.51 1.64
CA ASP A 44 -10.58 -8.99 2.82
C ASP A 44 -9.76 -8.78 4.11
N GLN A 45 -10.26 -9.32 5.22
CA GLN A 45 -9.60 -9.19 6.52
C GLN A 45 -8.22 -9.85 6.58
N HIS A 46 -7.99 -10.91 5.79
CA HIS A 46 -6.68 -11.53 5.72
C HIS A 46 -5.68 -10.58 5.06
N ASP A 47 -6.07 -9.90 3.98
CA ASP A 47 -5.23 -8.90 3.31
C ASP A 47 -4.89 -7.74 4.25
N GLU A 48 -5.88 -7.25 5.00
CA GLU A 48 -5.67 -6.20 6.03
C GLU A 48 -4.73 -6.66 7.15
N TRP A 49 -4.71 -7.95 7.47
CA TRP A 49 -3.82 -8.51 8.49
C TRP A 49 -2.40 -8.74 7.98
N VAL A 50 -2.23 -9.18 6.73
CA VAL A 50 -0.92 -9.43 6.09
C VAL A 50 -0.23 -8.13 5.68
N GLY A 51 -0.99 -7.15 5.20
CA GLY A 51 -0.47 -5.89 4.68
C GLY A 51 0.51 -5.17 5.63
N PRO A 52 0.18 -5.00 6.93
CA PRO A 52 1.08 -4.42 7.92
C PRO A 52 2.41 -5.16 8.09
N ALA A 53 2.41 -6.50 7.98
CA ALA A 53 3.64 -7.28 8.06
C ALA A 53 4.57 -7.02 6.86
N LEU A 54 4.00 -6.93 5.65
CA LEU A 54 4.75 -6.57 4.44
C LEU A 54 5.27 -5.13 4.51
N ALA A 55 4.45 -4.19 4.97
CA ALA A 55 4.84 -2.80 5.18
C ALA A 55 5.99 -2.67 6.20
N ALA A 56 5.98 -3.45 7.27
CA ALA A 56 7.06 -3.48 8.25
C ALA A 56 8.38 -3.99 7.65
N GLN A 57 8.34 -5.03 6.81
CA GLN A 57 9.53 -5.51 6.09
C GLN A 57 10.06 -4.45 5.10
N ALA A 58 9.17 -3.76 4.39
CA ALA A 58 9.56 -2.65 3.51
C ALA A 58 10.23 -1.51 4.30
N ALA A 59 9.71 -1.17 5.49
CA ALA A 59 10.31 -0.16 6.35
C ALA A 59 11.76 -0.50 6.72
N VAL A 60 12.04 -1.77 7.06
CA VAL A 60 13.41 -2.24 7.32
C VAL A 60 14.28 -2.00 6.09
N ALA A 61 13.87 -2.47 4.91
CA ALA A 61 14.65 -2.31 3.68
C ALA A 61 14.93 -0.83 3.34
N ILE A 62 13.91 0.04 3.45
CA ILE A 62 14.05 1.48 3.18
C ILE A 62 15.04 2.13 4.16
N GLN A 63 14.96 1.80 5.45
CA GLN A 63 15.83 2.38 6.47
C GLN A 63 17.27 1.88 6.41
N HIS A 64 17.53 0.72 5.79
CA HIS A 64 18.88 0.18 5.60
C HIS A 64 19.52 0.56 4.26
N ALA A 65 18.74 1.08 3.29
CA ALA A 65 19.23 1.49 1.98
C ALA A 65 19.87 2.90 1.98
N TYR A 66 19.82 3.62 3.10
CA TYR A 66 20.36 4.96 3.29
C TYR A 66 21.27 5.05 4.51
#